data_AF-A0A2D0L206-F1
#
_entry.id   AF-A0A2D0L206-F1
#
_cell.length_a   1.000
_cell.length_b   1.000
_cell.length_c   1.000
_cell.angle_alpha   90.00
_cell.angle_beta   90.00
_cell.angle_gamma   90.00
#
_symmetry.space_group_name_H-M   'P 1'
#
loop_
_entity.id
_entity.type
_entity.pdbx_description
1 polymer ?
#
loop_
_entity_poly.entity_id
_entity_poly.type
_entity_poly.pdbx_seq_one_letter_code
_entity_poly.pdbx_strand_id
1 'polypeptide(L)'
;MLILIYLSERYYRFRWQNGIPLHGGAKAITVNYMEYQQINPDSRITYRGGWVTDIDVSRENVRTLARTGRCRWKIENECFNSLKNQGYELTHNYGHGQKHLSYNMYLLTLLAFFYHQIFELTDGMYQACRRSYGSKRHLWENFRATIRMLVAESWAMLMDLLLNEDDYEVSAIKKI
;
A
#
# COMPACT_ATOMS: atom_id res chain seq x y z
N MET A 1 -21.32 7.75 -24.31
CA MET A 1 -20.48 7.26 -25.45
C MET A 1 -19.80 5.94 -25.05
N LEU A 2 -19.60 4.99 -25.99
CA LEU A 2 -18.98 3.67 -25.77
C LEU A 2 -17.61 3.60 -26.45
N ILE A 3 -16.59 3.09 -25.76
CA ILE A 3 -15.26 2.82 -26.32
C ILE A 3 -14.80 1.43 -25.89
N LEU A 4 -14.33 0.63 -26.85
CA LEU A 4 -13.61 -0.62 -26.64
C LEU A 4 -12.13 -0.40 -27.01
N ILE A 5 -11.21 -0.76 -26.12
CA ILE A 5 -9.75 -0.67 -26.35
C ILE A 5 -9.14 -2.04 -26.04
N TYR A 6 -8.24 -2.51 -26.91
CA TYR A 6 -7.59 -3.82 -26.85
C TYR A 6 -6.17 -3.69 -26.32
N LEU A 7 -5.87 -4.27 -25.15
CA LEU A 7 -4.51 -4.40 -24.62
C LEU A 7 -4.46 -5.69 -23.79
N SER A 8 -3.75 -6.71 -24.27
CA SER A 8 -3.85 -8.13 -23.85
C SER A 8 -5.23 -8.74 -24.14
N GLU A 9 -5.44 -10.05 -23.92
CA GLU A 9 -6.72 -10.74 -24.16
C GLU A 9 -7.90 -10.25 -23.25
N ARG A 10 -7.79 -9.04 -22.68
CA ARG A 10 -8.80 -8.41 -21.84
C ARG A 10 -9.39 -7.21 -22.57
N TYR A 11 -10.72 -7.12 -22.55
CA TYR A 11 -11.45 -6.01 -23.14
C TYR A 11 -11.82 -4.99 -22.06
N TYR A 12 -11.71 -3.72 -22.40
CA TYR A 12 -12.09 -2.62 -21.52
C TYR A 12 -13.25 -1.86 -22.12
N ARG A 13 -14.29 -1.64 -21.32
CA ARG A 13 -15.47 -0.86 -21.71
C ARG A 13 -15.59 0.36 -20.83
N PHE A 14 -15.74 1.52 -21.47
CA PHE A 14 -15.97 2.80 -20.80
C PHE A 14 -17.34 3.35 -21.19
N ARG A 15 -18.07 3.86 -20.19
CA ARG A 15 -19.31 4.62 -20.37
C ARG A 15 -19.22 5.88 -19.53
N TRP A 16 -19.71 7.01 -20.03
CA TRP A 16 -19.76 8.24 -19.25
C TRP A 16 -20.83 9.18 -19.77
N GLN A 17 -21.21 10.11 -18.89
CA GLN A 17 -22.13 11.19 -19.16
C GLN A 17 -21.69 12.41 -18.34
N ASN A 18 -21.54 13.55 -19.02
CA ASN A 18 -21.26 14.82 -18.37
C ASN A 18 -22.57 15.56 -18.06
N GLY A 19 -22.53 16.43 -17.06
CA GLY A 19 -23.62 17.36 -16.78
C GLY A 19 -24.86 16.73 -16.16
N ILE A 20 -24.73 15.66 -15.36
CA ILE A 20 -25.87 15.01 -14.72
C ILE A 20 -26.08 15.52 -13.29
N PRO A 21 -27.32 15.62 -12.79
CA PRO A 21 -27.57 15.92 -11.39
C PRO A 21 -27.09 14.76 -10.51
N LEU A 22 -26.32 15.05 -9.46
CA LEU A 22 -25.81 14.03 -8.54
C LEU A 22 -26.92 13.28 -7.79
N HIS A 23 -28.06 13.94 -7.56
CA HIS A 23 -29.24 13.37 -6.91
C HIS A 23 -30.52 14.03 -7.44
N GLY A 24 -31.70 13.46 -7.15
CA GLY A 24 -32.98 13.95 -7.67
C GLY A 24 -33.54 15.23 -7.04
N GLY A 25 -32.73 16.00 -6.32
CA GLY A 25 -33.20 17.23 -5.64
C GLY A 25 -33.17 18.45 -6.56
N ALA A 26 -34.06 19.41 -6.34
CA ALA A 26 -34.16 20.64 -7.15
C ALA A 26 -32.89 21.51 -7.13
N LYS A 27 -32.02 21.35 -6.13
CA LYS A 27 -30.72 22.05 -5.99
C LYS A 27 -29.53 21.10 -6.17
N ALA A 28 -29.70 20.01 -6.92
CA ALA A 28 -28.65 19.03 -7.11
C ALA A 28 -27.46 19.66 -7.85
N ILE A 29 -26.27 19.43 -7.29
CA ILE A 29 -25.03 19.79 -7.98
C ILE A 29 -24.89 18.94 -9.25
N THR A 30 -24.43 19.61 -10.31
CA THR A 30 -24.16 18.96 -11.59
C THR A 30 -22.77 18.34 -11.56
N VAL A 31 -22.65 17.11 -12.00
CA VAL A 31 -21.42 16.32 -11.97
C VAL A 31 -21.23 15.54 -13.26
N ASN A 32 -20.03 14.99 -13.44
CA ASN A 32 -19.72 14.07 -14.52
C ASN A 32 -19.58 12.65 -13.95
N TYR A 33 -20.19 11.67 -14.61
CA TYR A 33 -20.13 10.27 -14.19
C TYR A 33 -19.46 9.43 -15.25
N MET A 34 -18.60 8.50 -14.81
CA MET A 34 -17.99 7.49 -15.66
C MET A 34 -18.00 6.11 -15.02
N GLU A 35 -18.12 5.09 -15.87
CA GLU A 35 -18.07 3.68 -15.54
C GLU A 35 -17.00 2.99 -16.39
N TYR A 36 -16.29 2.06 -15.77
CA TYR A 36 -15.30 1.18 -16.37
C TYR A 36 -15.68 -0.28 -16.11
N GLN A 37 -15.52 -1.13 -17.13
CA GLN A 37 -15.62 -2.57 -17.01
C GLN A 37 -14.38 -3.23 -17.60
N GLN A 38 -13.87 -4.24 -16.91
CA GLN A 38 -12.86 -5.16 -17.43
C GLN A 38 -13.53 -6.49 -17.73
N ILE A 39 -13.32 -6.99 -18.93
CA ILE A 39 -13.96 -8.18 -19.49
C ILE A 39 -12.87 -9.17 -19.91
N ASN A 40 -12.99 -10.42 -19.52
CA ASN A 40 -12.04 -11.49 -19.88
C ASN A 40 -12.32 -12.03 -21.31
N PRO A 41 -11.47 -12.93 -21.85
CA PRO A 41 -11.70 -13.57 -23.15
C PRO A 41 -13.08 -14.24 -23.27
N ASP A 42 -13.56 -14.84 -22.18
CA ASP A 42 -14.87 -15.51 -22.11
C ASP A 42 -16.06 -14.54 -22.02
N SER A 43 -15.85 -13.25 -22.29
CA SER A 43 -16.87 -12.20 -22.22
C SER A 43 -17.51 -11.98 -20.84
N ARG A 44 -16.88 -12.47 -19.77
CA ARG A 44 -17.31 -12.23 -18.38
C ARG A 44 -16.69 -10.94 -17.85
N ILE A 45 -17.51 -10.13 -17.17
CA ILE A 45 -17.04 -8.93 -16.48
C ILE A 45 -16.30 -9.36 -15.21
N THR A 46 -14.98 -9.18 -15.18
CA THR A 46 -14.15 -9.51 -14.01
C THR A 46 -14.02 -8.33 -13.04
N TYR A 47 -14.33 -7.12 -13.49
CA TYR A 47 -14.33 -5.93 -12.65
C TYR A 47 -15.28 -4.88 -13.22
N ARG A 48 -15.98 -4.16 -12.33
CA ARG A 48 -16.76 -2.96 -12.65
C ARG A 48 -16.45 -1.88 -11.61
N GLY A 49 -16.21 -0.66 -12.09
CA GLY A 49 -16.02 0.51 -11.24
C GLY A 49 -16.79 1.70 -11.80
N GLY A 50 -17.25 2.59 -10.92
CA GLY A 50 -17.93 3.83 -11.28
C GLY A 50 -17.37 4.98 -10.44
N TRP A 51 -17.26 6.16 -11.05
CA TRP A 51 -16.72 7.36 -10.41
C TRP A 51 -17.53 8.58 -10.80
N VAL A 52 -17.64 9.50 -9.85
CA VAL A 52 -18.17 10.86 -10.02
C VAL A 52 -16.98 11.82 -9.97
N THR A 53 -16.95 12.80 -10.86
CA THR A 53 -15.88 13.81 -10.94
C THR A 53 -16.44 15.15 -11.42
N ASP A 54 -15.74 16.21 -11.06
CA ASP A 54 -15.89 17.58 -11.56
C ASP A 54 -15.13 17.80 -12.89
N ILE A 55 -14.29 16.85 -13.32
CA ILE A 55 -13.56 16.90 -14.59
C ILE A 55 -14.48 16.46 -15.72
N ASP A 56 -14.55 17.21 -16.82
CA ASP A 56 -15.29 16.77 -18.01
C ASP A 56 -14.70 15.51 -18.61
N VAL A 57 -15.51 14.47 -18.72
CA VAL A 57 -15.08 13.18 -19.23
C VAL A 57 -15.22 13.17 -20.75
N SER A 58 -14.16 12.78 -21.44
CA SER A 58 -14.09 12.70 -22.89
C SER A 58 -13.43 11.40 -23.33
N ARG A 59 -13.44 11.14 -24.64
CA ARG A 59 -12.78 9.96 -25.23
C ARG A 59 -11.27 9.96 -24.95
N GLU A 60 -10.69 11.14 -24.90
CA GLU A 60 -9.25 11.39 -24.76
C GLU A 60 -8.78 11.16 -23.33
N ASN A 61 -9.61 11.46 -22.32
CA ASN A 61 -9.19 11.40 -20.90
C ASN A 61 -9.81 10.26 -20.09
N VAL A 62 -10.89 9.61 -20.54
CA VAL A 62 -11.63 8.60 -19.75
C VAL A 62 -10.74 7.44 -19.30
N ARG A 63 -9.76 7.07 -20.11
CA ARG A 63 -8.78 6.03 -19.78
C ARG A 63 -7.88 6.44 -18.62
N THR A 64 -7.40 7.68 -18.63
CA THR A 64 -6.55 8.22 -17.57
C THR A 64 -7.35 8.38 -16.28
N LEU A 65 -8.56 8.92 -16.35
CA LEU A 65 -9.45 9.05 -15.20
C LEU A 65 -9.77 7.69 -14.57
N ALA A 66 -10.02 6.65 -15.38
CA ALA A 66 -10.28 5.30 -14.87
C ALA A 66 -9.04 4.69 -14.20
N ARG A 67 -7.84 4.94 -14.74
CA ARG A 67 -6.58 4.52 -14.10
C ARG A 67 -6.41 5.21 -12.74
N THR A 68 -6.66 6.52 -12.66
CA THR A 68 -6.61 7.27 -11.40
C THR A 68 -7.63 6.74 -10.38
N GLY A 69 -8.86 6.50 -10.81
CA GLY A 69 -9.90 5.88 -9.97
C GLY A 69 -9.51 4.49 -9.45
N ARG A 70 -8.82 3.69 -10.28
CA ARG A 70 -8.25 2.39 -9.89
C ARG A 70 -7.08 2.54 -8.90
N CYS A 71 -6.28 3.60 -8.97
CA CYS A 71 -5.24 3.87 -7.99
C CYS A 71 -5.82 4.03 -6.58
N ARG A 72 -7.01 4.65 -6.42
CA ARG A 72 -7.69 4.73 -5.13
C ARG A 72 -7.98 3.34 -4.54
N TRP A 73 -8.51 2.43 -5.38
CA TRP A 73 -8.73 1.04 -4.97
C TRP A 73 -7.41 0.34 -4.59
N LYS A 74 -6.33 0.62 -5.32
CA LYS A 74 -4.99 0.08 -5.00
C LYS A 74 -4.48 0.58 -3.64
N ILE A 75 -4.61 1.88 -3.34
CA ILE A 75 -4.27 2.45 -2.03
C ILE A 75 -5.07 1.77 -0.93
N GLU A 76 -6.36 1.53 -1.16
CA GLU A 76 -7.23 0.90 -0.17
C GLU A 76 -6.89 -0.58 0.08
N ASN A 77 -6.65 -1.36 -0.98
CA ASN A 77 -6.40 -2.80 -0.86
C ASN A 77 -4.96 -3.14 -0.53
N GLU A 78 -3.99 -2.28 -0.85
CA GLU A 78 -2.59 -2.54 -0.54
C GLU A 78 -2.18 -1.75 0.70
N CYS A 79 -2.19 -0.40 0.65
CA CYS A 79 -1.69 0.42 1.74
C CYS A 79 -2.54 0.30 3.01
N PHE A 80 -3.85 0.57 2.94
CA PHE A 80 -4.70 0.49 4.13
C PHE A 80 -4.83 -0.94 4.66
N ASN A 81 -4.88 -1.95 3.79
CA ASN A 81 -4.86 -3.34 4.25
C ASN A 81 -3.54 -3.69 4.96
N SER A 82 -2.40 -3.20 4.46
CA SER A 82 -1.10 -3.43 5.12
C SER A 82 -1.06 -2.78 6.50
N LEU A 83 -1.52 -1.54 6.59
CA LEU A 83 -1.59 -0.81 7.86
C LEU A 83 -2.52 -1.50 8.88
N LYS A 84 -3.63 -2.06 8.43
CA LYS A 84 -4.60 -2.73 9.31
C LYS A 84 -4.17 -4.14 9.70
N ASN A 85 -3.71 -4.95 8.75
CA ASN A 85 -3.67 -6.41 8.89
C ASN A 85 -2.27 -7.03 8.69
N GLN A 86 -1.23 -6.25 8.34
CA GLN A 86 0.11 -6.79 8.02
C GLN A 86 1.19 -6.28 8.97
N GLY A 87 0.89 -6.29 10.28
CA GLY A 87 1.88 -6.06 11.34
C GLY A 87 2.00 -4.62 11.86
N TYR A 88 1.25 -3.67 11.29
CA TYR A 88 1.13 -2.30 11.83
C TYR A 88 -0.11 -2.11 12.72
N GLU A 89 -1.07 -3.06 12.65
CA GLU A 89 -2.19 -3.20 13.59
C GLU A 89 -2.96 -1.90 13.84
N LEU A 90 -3.15 -1.07 12.81
CA LEU A 90 -3.73 0.28 12.95
C LEU A 90 -5.16 0.28 13.54
N THR A 91 -5.87 -0.86 13.47
CA THR A 91 -7.19 -1.04 14.09
C THR A 91 -7.12 -1.29 15.60
N HIS A 92 -5.96 -1.67 16.12
CA HIS A 92 -5.72 -1.93 17.53
C HIS A 92 -5.05 -0.71 18.17
N ASN A 93 -5.81 -0.02 19.02
CA ASN A 93 -5.28 1.12 19.74
C ASN A 93 -4.49 0.65 20.97
N TYR A 94 -3.16 0.71 20.91
CA TYR A 94 -2.27 0.36 22.01
C TYR A 94 -2.14 1.43 23.11
N GLY A 95 -2.73 2.62 22.90
CA GLY A 95 -2.68 3.73 23.85
C GLY A 95 -3.94 3.81 24.70
N HIS A 96 -4.03 2.99 25.74
CA HIS A 96 -5.16 3.02 26.67
C HIS A 96 -4.97 4.08 27.77
N GLY A 97 -6.01 4.88 28.03
CA GLY A 97 -6.19 5.59 29.31
C GLY A 97 -5.35 6.84 29.56
N GLN A 98 -4.60 7.37 28.59
CA GLN A 98 -3.78 8.58 28.79
C GLN A 98 -4.00 9.63 27.70
N LYS A 99 -3.92 10.92 28.07
CA LYS A 99 -4.11 12.06 27.16
C LYS A 99 -3.10 11.97 26.00
N HIS A 100 -3.60 11.91 24.77
CA HIS A 100 -2.83 11.79 23.52
C HIS A 100 -2.03 10.50 23.30
N LEU A 101 -1.98 9.54 24.24
CA LEU A 101 -1.16 8.33 24.08
C LEU A 101 -1.57 7.51 22.85
N SER A 102 -2.87 7.32 22.65
CA SER A 102 -3.42 6.69 21.43
C SER A 102 -2.97 7.39 20.15
N TYR A 103 -2.96 8.72 20.16
CA TYR A 103 -2.62 9.52 18.98
C TYR A 103 -1.11 9.45 18.69
N ASN A 104 -0.28 9.49 19.73
CA ASN A 104 1.16 9.33 19.60
C ASN A 104 1.53 7.93 19.09
N MET A 105 0.90 6.87 19.60
CA MET A 105 1.11 5.51 19.09
C MET A 105 0.72 5.39 17.62
N TYR A 106 -0.42 5.98 17.23
CA TYR A 106 -0.82 6.06 15.82
C TYR A 106 0.24 6.75 14.95
N LEU A 107 0.76 7.90 15.38
CA LEU A 107 1.80 8.63 14.64
C LEU A 107 3.11 7.84 14.54
N LEU A 108 3.54 7.17 15.62
CA LEU A 108 4.73 6.34 15.61
C LEU A 108 4.59 5.15 14.66
N THR A 109 3.43 4.50 14.63
CA THR A 109 3.13 3.43 13.66
C THR A 109 3.21 3.93 12.22
N LEU A 110 2.61 5.09 11.92
CA LEU A 110 2.70 5.70 10.59
C LEU A 110 4.13 6.08 10.22
N LEU A 111 4.90 6.62 11.18
CA LEU A 111 6.30 6.97 10.97
C LEU A 111 7.14 5.73 10.66
N ALA A 112 6.95 4.64 11.42
CA ALA A 112 7.62 3.36 11.16
C ALA A 112 7.27 2.81 9.77
N PHE A 113 5.98 2.82 9.40
CA PHE A 113 5.55 2.42 8.05
C PHE A 113 6.24 3.25 6.97
N PHE A 114 6.30 4.57 7.15
CA PHE A 114 6.94 5.48 6.21
C PHE A 114 8.43 5.18 6.03
N TYR A 115 9.18 4.99 7.13
CA TYR A 115 10.59 4.60 7.06
C TYR A 115 10.79 3.25 6.37
N HIS A 116 9.95 2.26 6.63
CA HIS A 116 10.05 0.98 5.95
C HIS A 116 9.83 1.10 4.44
N GLN A 117 8.95 2.01 3.98
CA GLN A 117 8.81 2.30 2.55
C GLN A 117 10.06 2.97 1.97
N ILE A 118 10.71 3.87 2.71
CA ILE A 118 12.00 4.46 2.30
C ILE A 118 13.06 3.37 2.16
N PHE A 119 13.23 2.51 3.17
CA PHE A 119 14.22 1.44 3.13
C PHE A 119 13.99 0.47 1.96
N GLU A 120 12.73 0.12 1.68
CA GLU A 120 12.39 -0.71 0.52
C GLU A 120 12.79 -0.07 -0.82
N LEU A 121 12.86 1.26 -0.90
CA LEU A 121 13.20 2.00 -2.11
C LEU A 121 14.69 2.34 -2.22
N THR A 122 15.36 2.63 -1.11
CA THR A 122 16.69 3.26 -1.13
C THR A 122 17.79 2.50 -0.41
N ASP A 123 17.46 1.58 0.50
CA ASP A 123 18.46 0.89 1.32
C ASP A 123 18.82 -0.47 0.69
N GLY A 124 20.01 -0.55 0.08
CA GLY A 124 20.47 -1.73 -0.63
C GLY A 124 20.65 -2.96 0.27
N MET A 125 21.10 -2.77 1.52
CA MET A 125 21.24 -3.86 2.49
C MET A 125 19.87 -4.35 2.95
N TYR A 126 18.93 -3.43 3.24
CA TYR A 126 17.56 -3.80 3.56
C TYR A 126 16.90 -4.57 2.41
N GLN A 127 17.10 -4.12 1.17
CA GLN A 127 16.60 -4.80 -0.03
C GLN A 127 17.21 -6.21 -0.19
N ALA A 128 18.51 -6.38 0.10
CA ALA A 128 19.17 -7.68 0.08
C ALA A 128 18.57 -8.61 1.16
N CYS A 129 18.42 -8.15 2.40
CA CYS A 129 17.74 -8.88 3.46
C CYS A 129 16.31 -9.27 3.05
N ARG A 130 15.55 -8.34 2.47
CA ARG A 130 14.19 -8.61 1.99
C ARG A 130 14.13 -9.72 0.94
N ARG A 131 15.13 -9.79 0.05
CA ARG A 131 15.23 -10.86 -0.95
C ARG A 131 15.63 -12.19 -0.31
N SER A 132 16.62 -12.20 0.57
CA SER A 132 17.12 -13.42 1.25
C SER A 132 16.03 -14.11 2.07
N TYR A 133 15.35 -13.36 2.95
CA TYR A 133 14.34 -13.91 3.85
C TYR A 133 12.95 -14.11 3.21
N GLY A 134 12.75 -13.65 1.97
CA GLY A 134 11.50 -13.80 1.21
C GLY A 134 10.33 -12.96 1.75
N SER A 135 9.76 -13.30 2.92
CA SER A 135 8.61 -12.60 3.50
C SER A 135 9.00 -11.49 4.50
N LYS A 136 8.23 -10.39 4.56
CA LYS A 136 8.48 -9.30 5.52
C LYS A 136 8.43 -9.83 6.96
N ARG A 137 7.47 -10.70 7.25
CA ARG A 137 7.32 -11.34 8.56
C ARG A 137 8.59 -12.07 8.98
N HIS A 138 9.14 -12.91 8.10
CA HIS A 138 10.33 -13.69 8.40
C HIS A 138 11.57 -12.79 8.61
N LEU A 139 11.74 -11.73 7.81
CA LEU A 139 12.80 -10.74 8.04
C LEU A 139 12.65 -10.08 9.42
N TRP A 140 11.46 -9.59 9.77
CA TRP A 140 11.22 -8.91 11.04
C TRP A 140 11.33 -9.82 12.26
N GLU A 141 10.97 -11.09 12.12
CA GLU A 141 11.19 -12.10 13.17
C GLU A 141 12.69 -12.31 13.43
N ASN A 142 13.51 -12.39 12.38
CA ASN A 142 14.97 -12.50 12.51
C ASN A 142 15.60 -11.23 13.09
N PHE A 143 15.25 -10.04 12.58
CA PHE A 143 15.70 -8.78 13.20
C PHE A 143 15.39 -8.74 14.69
N ARG A 144 14.15 -9.11 15.08
CA ARG A 144 13.73 -9.13 16.48
C ARG A 144 14.51 -10.14 17.30
N ALA A 145 14.80 -11.32 16.76
CA ALA A 145 15.61 -12.33 17.45
C ALA A 145 17.05 -11.83 17.66
N THR A 146 17.66 -11.27 16.62
CA THR A 146 19.04 -10.77 16.65
C THR A 146 19.20 -9.63 17.66
N ILE A 147 18.35 -8.60 17.63
CA ILE A 147 18.47 -7.46 18.57
C ILE A 147 18.18 -7.84 20.04
N ARG A 148 17.52 -8.97 20.29
CA ARG A 148 17.28 -9.49 21.65
C ARG A 148 18.53 -10.17 22.22
N MET A 149 19.41 -10.65 21.35
CA MET A 149 20.60 -11.42 21.74
C MET A 149 21.88 -10.58 21.60
N LEU A 150 21.93 -9.71 20.59
CA LEU A 150 23.13 -9.01 20.15
C LEU A 150 22.90 -7.51 20.12
N VAL A 151 23.97 -6.75 20.37
CA VAL A 151 24.02 -5.31 20.16
C VAL A 151 24.93 -5.06 18.96
N ALA A 152 24.34 -4.62 17.85
CA ALA A 152 25.08 -4.16 16.68
C ALA A 152 25.38 -2.66 16.81
N GLU A 153 26.55 -2.23 16.36
CA GLU A 153 26.98 -0.83 16.46
C GLU A 153 26.22 0.09 15.51
N SER A 154 25.65 -0.47 14.43
CA SER A 154 24.88 0.28 13.44
C SER A 154 23.80 -0.56 12.78
N TRP A 155 22.84 0.13 12.15
CA TRP A 155 21.81 -0.49 11.33
C TRP A 155 22.41 -1.30 10.16
N ALA A 156 23.46 -0.79 9.52
CA ALA A 156 24.17 -1.47 8.44
C ALA A 156 24.83 -2.77 8.93
N MET A 157 25.55 -2.72 10.06
CA MET A 157 26.16 -3.91 10.65
C MET A 157 25.12 -4.97 11.02
N LEU A 158 23.96 -4.56 11.56
CA LEU A 158 22.89 -5.50 11.89
C LEU A 158 22.38 -6.23 10.64
N MET A 159 22.23 -5.54 9.52
CA MET A 159 21.76 -6.14 8.27
C MET A 159 22.83 -7.01 7.60
N ASP A 160 24.08 -6.58 7.64
CA ASP A 160 25.20 -7.35 7.10
C ASP A 160 25.38 -8.66 7.88
N LEU A 161 25.28 -8.60 9.22
CA LEU A 161 25.24 -9.79 10.08
C LEU A 161 24.11 -10.76 9.73
N LEU A 162 22.92 -10.25 9.36
CA LEU A 162 21.80 -11.09 8.93
C LEU A 162 22.02 -11.73 7.54
N LEU A 163 22.90 -11.17 6.72
CA LEU A 163 23.19 -11.68 5.37
C LEU A 163 24.40 -12.60 5.36
N ASN A 164 25.41 -12.28 6.18
CA ASN A 164 26.74 -12.86 6.17
C ASN A 164 27.13 -13.27 7.60
N GLU A 165 26.30 -14.07 8.26
CA GLU A 165 26.50 -14.41 9.68
C GLU A 165 27.87 -15.05 9.98
N ASP A 166 28.41 -15.80 9.02
CA ASP A 166 29.71 -16.47 9.09
C ASP A 166 30.90 -15.48 9.10
N ASP A 167 30.71 -14.23 8.70
CA ASP A 167 31.75 -13.20 8.68
C ASP A 167 31.96 -12.53 10.05
N TYR A 168 31.13 -12.88 11.05
CA TYR A 168 31.10 -12.23 12.35
C TYR A 168 31.45 -13.16 13.50
N GLU A 169 32.36 -12.71 14.37
CA GLU A 169 32.55 -13.31 15.69
C GLU A 169 31.65 -12.61 16.73
N VAL A 170 30.87 -13.41 17.47
CA VAL A 170 29.97 -12.92 18.51
C VAL A 170 30.52 -13.26 19.89
N SER A 171 30.81 -12.23 20.70
CA SER A 171 31.28 -12.40 22.08
C SER A 171 30.21 -12.03 23.12
N ALA A 172 30.04 -12.85 24.16
CA ALA A 172 29.16 -12.55 25.29
C ALA A 172 30.00 -12.17 26.53
N ILE A 173 29.78 -10.98 27.10
CA ILE A 173 30.45 -10.54 28.32
C ILE A 173 29.49 -10.69 29.50
N LYS A 174 29.81 -11.59 30.44
CA LYS A 174 29.08 -11.71 31.70
C LYS A 174 29.40 -10.49 32.57
N LYS A 175 28.39 -9.68 32.89
CA LYS A 175 28.56 -8.62 33.90
C LYS A 175 28.81 -9.29 35.26
N ILE A 176 29.92 -8.92 35.89
CA ILE A 176 30.30 -9.30 37.26
C ILE A 176 29.58 -8.37 38.23
#